data_AF-A0A1M7YG65-F1
#
_entry.id   AF-A0A1M7YG65-F1
#
_cell.length_a   1.000
_cell.length_b   1.000
_cell.length_c   1.000
_cell.angle_alpha   90.00
_cell.angle_beta   90.00
_cell.angle_gamma   90.00
#
_symmetry.space_group_name_H-M   'P 1'
#
loop_
_entity.id
_entity.type
_entity.pdbx_description
1 polymer ?
#
loop_
_entity_poly.entity_id
_entity_poly.type
_entity_poly.pdbx_seq_one_letter_code
_entity_poly.pdbx_strand_id
1 'polypeptide(L)' 'MGRNLIILGIVLVVVGLCWPWLQKIPLGRLPGDIMIKREGFRFFLPITSCLLVSGIVSLILWLFRK' A
#
# COMPACT_ATOMS: atom_id res chain seq x y z
N MET A 1 20.56 6.55 18.70
CA MET A 1 20.82 5.58 17.60
C MET A 1 20.11 4.24 17.81
N GLY A 2 20.28 3.54 18.93
CA GLY A 2 19.64 2.23 19.15
C GLY A 2 18.11 2.20 19.02
N ARG A 3 17.43 3.25 19.50
CA ARG A 3 15.96 3.37 19.39
C ARG A 3 15.44 3.37 17.94
N ASN A 4 16.17 4.01 17.01
CA ASN A 4 15.74 4.09 15.61
C ASN A 4 15.90 2.73 14.90
N LEU A 5 16.98 1.99 15.23
CA LEU A 5 17.21 0.63 14.76
C LEU A 5 16.10 -0.33 15.23
N ILE A 6 15.68 -0.20 16.49
CA ILE A 6 14.58 -1.02 17.05
C ILE A 6 13.26 -0.71 16.34
N ILE A 7 12.94 0.57 16.13
CA ILE A 7 11.72 0.98 15.41
C ILE A 7 11.73 0.45 13.96
N LEU A 8 12.86 0.57 13.26
CA LEU A 8 13.00 0.08 11.89
C LEU A 8 12.78 -1.44 11.82
N GLY A 9 13.34 -2.19 12.78
CA GLY A 9 13.16 -3.63 12.90
C GLY A 9 11.69 -4.02 13.12
N ILE A 10 10.97 -3.31 14.00
CA ILE A 10 9.54 -3.54 14.24
C ILE A 10 8.72 -3.27 12.97
N VAL A 11 9.01 -2.18 12.27
CA VAL A 11 8.32 -1.84 11.00
C VAL A 11 8.53 -2.94 9.96
N LEU A 12 9.76 -3.44 9.80
CA LEU A 12 10.07 -4.53 8.88
C LEU A 12 9.33 -5.83 9.22
N VAL A 13 9.24 -6.18 10.50
CA VAL A 13 8.49 -7.36 10.96
C VAL A 13 7.00 -7.21 10.66
N VAL A 14 6.41 -6.05 10.93
CA VAL A 14 5.00 -5.77 10.63
C VAL A 14 4.73 -5.84 9.12
N VAL A 15 5.61 -5.25 8.29
CA VAL A 15 5.49 -5.33 6.83
C VAL A 15 5.61 -6.77 6.34
N GLY A 16 6.53 -7.56 6.88
CA GLY A 16 6.69 -8.98 6.55
C GLY A 16 5.47 -9.82 6.94
N LEU A 17 4.88 -9.58 8.11
CA LEU A 17 3.65 -10.24 8.56
C LEU A 17 2.43 -9.86 7.72
N CYS A 18 2.35 -8.61 7.28
CA CYS A 18 1.27 -8.14 6.41
C CYS A 18 1.49 -8.52 4.94
N TRP A 19 2.69 -8.93 4.53
CA TRP A 19 3.05 -9.32 3.16
C TRP A 19 2.09 -10.33 2.50
N PRO A 20 1.71 -11.46 3.14
CA PRO A 20 0.77 -12.41 2.54
C PRO A 20 -0.64 -11.83 2.32
N TRP A 21 -1.05 -10.84 3.12
CA TRP A 21 -2.31 -10.12 2.88
C TRP A 21 -2.13 -9.10 1.77
N LEU A 22 -1.00 -8.40 1.74
CA LEU A 22 -0.64 -7.44 0.69
C LEU A 22 -0.54 -8.11 -0.70
N GLN A 23 -0.04 -9.34 -0.78
CA GLN A 23 0.00 -10.11 -2.03
C GLN A 23 -1.38 -10.63 -2.46
N LYS A 24 -2.30 -10.81 -1.52
CA LYS A 24 -3.70 -11.16 -1.80
C LYS A 24 -4.54 -9.96 -2.21
N ILE A 25 -4.06 -8.73 -1.96
CA ILE A 25 -4.66 -7.53 -2.52
C ILE A 25 -4.44 -7.60 -4.03
N PRO A 26 -5.49 -7.72 -4.85
CA PRO A 26 -5.31 -7.60 -6.28
C PRO A 26 -5.08 -6.13 -6.61
N LEU A 27 -3.85 -5.64 -6.43
CA LEU A 27 -3.39 -4.34 -6.93
C LEU A 27 -3.60 -4.37 -8.45
N GLY A 28 -4.71 -3.84 -8.95
CA GLY A 28 -5.17 -4.19 -10.30
C GLY A 28 -6.66 -4.52 -10.47
N ARG A 29 -7.26 -5.17 -9.48
CA ARG A 29 -8.64 -5.71 -9.54
C ARG A 29 -9.44 -5.50 -8.26
N LEU A 30 -9.01 -4.55 -7.42
CA LEU A 30 -9.83 -4.11 -6.30
C LEU A 30 -11.11 -3.47 -6.85
N PRO A 31 -12.28 -3.71 -6.24
CA PRO A 31 -13.51 -3.03 -6.62
C PRO A 31 -13.32 -1.51 -6.46
N GLY A 32 -13.15 -0.81 -7.58
CA GLY A 32 -12.79 0.62 -7.64
C GLY A 32 -11.59 0.95 -8.54
N ASP A 33 -10.71 -0.02 -8.84
CA ASP A 33 -9.68 0.13 -9.88
C ASP A 33 -10.36 0.06 -11.26
N ILE A 34 -10.32 1.16 -12.01
CA ILE A 34 -11.00 1.27 -13.31
C ILE A 34 -10.12 0.62 -14.37
N MET A 35 -10.47 -0.60 -14.77
CA MET A 35 -9.81 -1.31 -15.86
C MET A 35 -10.71 -1.31 -17.11
N ILE A 36 -10.46 -0.38 -18.02
CA ILE A 36 -11.18 -0.30 -19.30
C ILE A 36 -10.41 -1.14 -20.31
N LYS A 37 -10.96 -2.31 -20.64
CA LYS A 37 -10.51 -3.14 -21.77
C LYS A 37 -11.43 -2.91 -22.97
N ARG A 38 -10.89 -2.34 -24.03
CA ARG A 38 -11.48 -2.23 -25.38
C ARG A 38 -10.59 -2.99 -26.37
N GLU A 39 -11.12 -3.40 -27.51
CA GLU A 39 -10.33 -4.02 -28.58
C GLU A 39 -9.23 -3.05 -29.01
N GLY A 40 -7.97 -3.34 -28.67
CA GLY A 40 -6.80 -2.49 -28.92
C GLY A 40 -6.42 -1.48 -27.83
N PHE A 41 -7.25 -1.23 -26.81
CA PHE A 41 -6.97 -0.24 -25.76
C PHE A 41 -7.15 -0.83 -24.35
N ARG A 42 -6.08 -0.80 -23.55
CA ARG A 42 -6.10 -1.22 -22.15
C ARG A 42 -5.72 -0.02 -21.30
N PHE A 43 -6.69 0.53 -20.58
CA PHE A 43 -6.45 1.62 -19.63
C PHE A 43 -6.71 1.13 -18.21
N PHE A 44 -5.73 1.36 -17.34
CA PHE A 44 -5.74 0.94 -15.96
C PHE A 44 -5.59 2.17 -15.05
N LEU A 45 -6.62 2.44 -14.25
CA LEU A 45 -6.65 3.55 -13.29
C LEU A 45 -6.69 2.99 -11.85
N PRO A 46 -5.54 2.84 -11.18
CA PRO A 46 -5.44 2.32 -9.82
C PRO A 46 -5.81 3.35 -8.75
N ILE A 47 -7.04 3.88 -8.79
CA ILE A 47 -7.47 4.97 -7.88
C ILE A 47 -7.49 4.47 -6.43
N THR A 48 -8.09 3.30 -6.20
CA THR A 48 -8.25 2.73 -4.87
C THR A 48 -6.90 2.34 -4.29
N SER A 49 -6.03 1.73 -5.10
CA SER A 49 -4.67 1.37 -4.70
C SER A 49 -3.84 2.61 -4.31
N CYS A 50 -3.89 3.70 -5.11
CA CYS A 50 -3.19 4.95 -4.78
C CYS A 50 -3.70 5.60 -3.49
N LEU A 51 -5.02 5.62 -3.28
CA LEU A 51 -5.64 6.17 -2.05
C LEU A 51 -5.24 5.38 -0.80
N LEU A 52 -5.16 4.06 -0.91
CA LEU A 52 -4.82 3.19 0.21
C LEU A 52 -3.35 3.36 0.59
N VAL A 53 -2.45 3.40 -0.40
CA VAL A 53 -1.03 3.70 -0.19
C VAL A 53 -0.84 5.08 0.41
N SER A 54 -1.50 6.11 -0.12
CA SER A 54 -1.37 7.47 0.41
C SER A 54 -1.90 7.57 1.85
N GLY A 55 -3.04 6.94 2.15
CA GLY A 55 -3.62 6.88 3.49
C GLY A 55 -2.69 6.22 4.50
N ILE A 56 -2.06 5.10 4.15
CA ILE A 56 -1.08 4.42 5.02
C ILE A 56 0.13 5.31 5.27
N VAL A 57 0.71 5.90 4.21
CA VAL A 57 1.87 6.80 4.34
C VAL A 57 1.52 8.02 5.19
N SER A 58 0.36 8.64 4.96
CA SER A 58 -0.12 9.76 5.77
C SER A 58 -0.34 9.37 7.22
N LEU A 59 -0.90 8.19 7.51
CA LEU A 59 -1.10 7.69 8.87
C LEU A 59 0.23 7.46 9.59
N ILE A 60 1.20 6.85 8.91
CA ILE A 60 2.56 6.65 9.43
C ILE A 60 3.19 8.00 9.74
N LEU A 61 3.21 8.92 8.78
CA LEU A 61 3.78 10.26 8.96
C LEU A 61 3.08 11.01 10.10
N TRP A 62 1.75 10.91 10.21
CA TRP A 62 0.99 11.49 11.31
C TRP A 62 1.37 10.89 12.67
N LEU A 63 1.54 9.57 12.77
CA LEU A 63 1.94 8.88 14.00
C LEU A 63 3.37 9.24 14.44
N PHE A 64 4.26 9.47 13.48
CA PHE A 64 5.63 9.94 13.71
C PHE A 64 5.71 11.46 13.94
N ARG A 65 4.66 12.21 13.60
CA ARG A 65 4.55 13.66 13.83
C ARG A 65 4.10 13.91 15.27
N LYS A 66 4.97 13.55 16.21
CA LYS A 66 4.96 14.02 17.59
C LYS A 66 6.07 15.05 17.78
#